data_AF-C0BWC8-F1
#
_entry.id   AF-C0BWC8-F1
#
_cell.length_a   1.000
_cell.length_b   1.000
_cell.length_c   1.000
_cell.angle_alpha   90.00
_cell.angle_beta   90.00
_cell.angle_gamma   90.00
#
_symmetry.space_group_name_H-M   'P 1'
#
loop_
_entity.id
_entity.type
_entity.pdbx_description
1 polymer ?
#
loop_
_entity_poly.entity_id
_entity_poly.type
_entity_poly.pdbx_seq_one_letter_code
_entity_poly.pdbx_strand_id
1 'polypeptide(L)'
;MGYIAYFNVVKSRDIIRSPYNARQDSYAKRVVRGKILDKNGNVLAQTNVAEDGSETREYPYGSMFAHVVGYSVQGKSGLESVENFELLTSNAFFLEKLKNEFQDKKNIGDNVVTTLDANLQEAAYDALGNYKGAVVALEPSTGKILAMVSKPDFDPNSVADNWESLNSSEDSVLLNRATQGQYAPGSTFKVVTALEYMREHSDYENYSYNCTGAIEHGGLTIHCFNNHVHGQVDFADSIAYSCNASFSNIGLSLDVGKFRDTAKELLFDSKLPSELPYSKSRFTLKKGASDGEKMMTAMGQGQTQVSPYHMALITSAIANGGTLMKPYLVQAVTNYGGTVVDENKPEKAGTLMTSGEAAKLKEYMTDVVQYGTASVLSGQGYTAAGKTGTAEYSSDKEKDHSWFIGMTNVDNPDLVISVIIEASDGSAKAVNVAKQVFDAYYNQ
;
A
#
# COMPACT_ATOMS: atom_id res chain seq x y z
N MET A 1 -15.12 20.41 33.69
CA MET A 1 -14.24 21.45 33.12
C MET A 1 -13.04 20.84 32.36
N GLY A 2 -12.21 19.99 32.98
CA GLY A 2 -11.04 19.39 32.31
C GLY A 2 -11.35 18.56 31.05
N TYR A 3 -12.38 17.69 31.09
CA TYR A 3 -12.82 16.94 29.90
C TYR A 3 -13.39 17.84 28.79
N ILE A 4 -14.08 18.93 29.14
CA ILE A 4 -14.62 19.88 28.16
C ILE A 4 -13.48 20.67 27.50
N ALA A 5 -12.45 21.08 28.25
CA ALA A 5 -11.27 21.72 27.69
C ALA A 5 -10.46 20.75 26.80
N TYR A 6 -10.21 19.53 27.27
CA TYR A 6 -9.57 18.47 26.48
C TYR A 6 -10.37 18.12 25.22
N PHE A 7 -11.70 18.04 25.35
CA PHE A 7 -12.59 17.82 24.22
C PHE A 7 -12.51 18.99 23.23
N ASN A 8 -12.61 20.24 23.68
CA ASN A 8 -12.60 21.41 22.79
C ASN A 8 -11.23 21.68 22.14
N VAL A 9 -10.11 21.30 22.78
CA VAL A 9 -8.77 21.57 22.26
C VAL A 9 -8.20 20.39 21.48
N VAL A 10 -8.45 19.16 21.92
CA VAL A 10 -7.83 17.94 21.35
C VAL A 10 -8.83 17.17 20.50
N LYS A 11 -9.97 16.73 21.06
CA LYS A 11 -10.90 15.83 20.35
C LYS A 11 -11.85 16.52 19.37
N SER A 12 -12.12 17.82 19.54
CA SER A 12 -13.09 18.56 18.74
C SER A 12 -12.62 18.62 17.29
N ARG A 13 -11.32 18.80 17.06
CA ARG A 13 -10.72 18.82 15.72
C ARG A 13 -10.91 17.49 15.03
N ASP A 14 -10.64 16.37 15.70
CA ASP A 14 -10.84 15.03 15.13
C ASP A 14 -12.31 14.77 14.75
N ILE A 15 -13.26 15.22 15.57
CA ILE A 15 -14.70 15.07 15.32
C ILE A 15 -15.17 16.01 14.20
N ILE A 16 -14.67 17.24 14.20
CA ILE A 16 -15.04 18.26 13.20
C ILE A 16 -14.47 17.88 11.84
N ARG A 17 -13.23 17.38 11.77
CA ARG A 17 -12.52 16.92 10.57
C ARG A 17 -13.05 15.59 10.02
N SER A 18 -13.73 14.79 10.84
CA SER A 18 -14.23 13.48 10.45
C SER A 18 -15.05 13.52 9.14
N PRO A 19 -14.79 12.62 8.16
CA PRO A 19 -15.53 12.56 6.91
C PRO A 19 -17.02 12.24 7.08
N TYR A 20 -17.41 11.73 8.25
CA TYR A 20 -18.82 11.43 8.60
C TYR A 20 -19.60 12.66 9.12
N ASN A 21 -18.96 13.82 9.23
CA ASN A 21 -19.61 15.04 9.73
C ASN A 21 -20.39 15.77 8.62
N ALA A 22 -21.70 15.51 8.54
CA ALA A 22 -22.61 16.12 7.55
C ALA A 22 -22.67 17.65 7.58
N ARG A 23 -22.19 18.31 8.64
CA ARG A 23 -22.17 19.79 8.72
C ARG A 23 -21.08 20.41 7.83
N GLN A 24 -20.06 19.65 7.44
CA GLN A 24 -18.97 20.17 6.60
C GLN A 24 -19.50 20.69 5.25
N ASP A 25 -20.52 20.04 4.69
CA ASP A 25 -21.08 20.40 3.38
C ASP A 25 -21.80 21.75 3.37
N SER A 26 -22.15 22.29 4.55
CA SER A 26 -22.69 23.64 4.65
C SER A 26 -21.64 24.72 4.38
N TYR A 27 -20.34 24.42 4.57
CA TYR A 27 -19.25 25.35 4.28
C TYR A 27 -19.07 25.60 2.77
N ALA A 28 -19.41 24.62 1.92
CA ALA A 28 -19.35 24.77 0.46
C ALA A 28 -20.27 25.89 -0.08
N LYS A 29 -21.27 26.33 0.71
CA LYS A 29 -22.09 27.50 0.36
C LYS A 29 -21.35 28.83 0.50
N ARG A 30 -20.25 28.87 1.26
CA ARG A 30 -19.50 30.09 1.63
C ARG A 30 -18.03 30.04 1.22
N VAL A 31 -17.53 28.86 0.88
CA VAL A 31 -16.12 28.61 0.56
C VAL A 31 -16.03 27.84 -0.75
N VAL A 32 -15.24 28.35 -1.68
CA VAL A 32 -14.82 27.63 -2.88
C VAL A 32 -13.81 26.57 -2.44
N ARG A 33 -14.06 25.30 -2.79
CA ARG A 33 -13.19 24.19 -2.37
C ARG A 33 -11.75 24.42 -2.85
N GLY A 34 -10.79 24.29 -1.93
CA GLY A 34 -9.37 24.45 -2.22
C GLY A 34 -8.77 23.37 -3.12
N LYS A 35 -7.51 23.54 -3.53
CA LYS A 35 -6.83 22.62 -4.44
C LYS A 35 -6.25 21.41 -3.70
N ILE A 36 -6.11 20.29 -4.40
CA ILE A 36 -5.25 19.19 -3.99
C ILE A 36 -4.02 19.23 -4.90
N LEU A 37 -2.83 19.25 -4.32
CA LEU A 37 -1.56 19.40 -5.01
C LEU A 37 -0.66 18.18 -4.76
N ASP A 38 0.17 17.80 -5.72
CA ASP A 38 1.28 16.86 -5.48
C ASP A 38 2.41 17.53 -4.68
N LYS A 39 3.45 16.77 -4.34
CA LYS A 39 4.60 17.30 -3.57
C LYS A 39 5.39 18.40 -4.29
N ASN A 40 5.24 18.51 -5.62
CA ASN A 40 5.93 19.47 -6.48
C ASN A 40 5.02 20.67 -6.85
N GLY A 41 3.77 20.70 -6.38
CA GLY A 41 2.80 21.76 -6.66
C GLY A 41 1.93 21.53 -7.90
N ASN A 42 2.01 20.36 -8.54
CA ASN A 42 1.11 19.99 -9.65
C ASN A 42 -0.32 19.84 -9.13
N VAL A 43 -1.29 20.35 -9.89
CA VAL A 43 -2.70 20.35 -9.47
C VAL A 43 -3.34 19.00 -9.75
N LEU A 44 -3.71 18.28 -8.69
CA LEU A 44 -4.39 16.99 -8.76
C LEU A 44 -5.91 17.13 -8.77
N ALA A 45 -6.43 18.16 -8.08
CA ALA A 45 -7.84 18.54 -8.12
C ALA A 45 -8.00 20.04 -7.87
N GLN A 46 -8.93 20.69 -8.56
CA GLN A 46 -9.25 22.11 -8.37
C GLN A 46 -10.72 22.41 -8.63
N THR A 47 -11.19 23.55 -8.14
CA THR A 47 -12.54 24.04 -8.42
C THR A 47 -12.46 25.25 -9.35
N ASN A 48 -13.11 25.11 -10.50
CA ASN A 48 -13.29 26.17 -11.48
C ASN A 48 -14.60 26.91 -11.18
N VAL A 49 -14.55 28.24 -11.19
CA VAL A 49 -15.72 29.10 -10.96
C VAL A 49 -16.01 29.86 -12.24
N ALA A 50 -17.18 29.64 -12.83
CA ALA A 50 -17.62 30.34 -14.04
C ALA A 50 -18.10 31.77 -13.73
N GLU A 51 -18.32 32.58 -14.77
CA GLU A 51 -18.78 33.97 -14.62
C GLU A 51 -20.14 34.09 -13.92
N ASP A 52 -21.00 33.08 -14.08
CA ASP A 52 -22.31 32.99 -13.43
C ASP A 52 -22.25 32.49 -11.97
N GLY A 53 -21.03 32.20 -11.46
CA GLY A 53 -20.78 31.70 -10.11
C GLY A 53 -20.99 30.19 -9.95
N SER A 54 -21.27 29.45 -11.01
CA SER A 54 -21.30 27.98 -10.96
C SER A 54 -19.90 27.42 -10.70
N GLU A 55 -19.84 26.35 -9.91
CA GLU A 55 -18.60 25.71 -9.47
C GLU A 55 -18.50 24.29 -10.03
N THR A 56 -17.42 23.99 -10.73
CA THR A 56 -17.12 22.65 -11.25
C THR A 56 -15.84 22.14 -10.63
N ARG A 57 -15.86 20.92 -10.08
CA ARG A 57 -14.66 20.24 -9.59
C ARG A 57 -13.98 19.52 -10.75
N GLU A 58 -12.72 19.84 -11.01
CA GLU A 58 -11.90 19.31 -12.09
C GLU A 58 -10.73 18.51 -11.53
N TYR A 59 -10.43 17.38 -12.17
CA TYR A 59 -9.31 16.50 -11.87
C TYR A 59 -8.43 16.39 -13.13
N PRO A 60 -7.37 17.22 -13.25
CA PRO A 60 -6.60 17.36 -14.50
C PRO A 60 -5.95 16.08 -15.03
N TYR A 61 -5.66 15.13 -14.13
CA TYR A 61 -5.02 13.86 -14.45
C TYR A 61 -6.03 12.71 -14.68
N GLY A 62 -7.33 13.00 -14.75
CA GLY A 62 -8.39 12.01 -14.98
C GLY A 62 -8.30 10.83 -14.01
N SER A 63 -8.29 9.61 -14.55
CA SER A 63 -8.30 8.37 -13.77
C SER A 63 -7.02 8.09 -12.96
N MET A 64 -5.90 8.75 -13.26
CA MET A 64 -4.58 8.37 -12.73
C MET A 64 -4.48 8.41 -11.20
N PHE A 65 -5.23 9.32 -10.58
CA PHE A 65 -5.29 9.48 -9.12
C PHE A 65 -6.66 9.10 -8.54
N ALA A 66 -7.53 8.46 -9.32
CA ALA A 66 -8.95 8.33 -9.01
C ALA A 66 -9.25 7.78 -7.60
N HIS A 67 -8.54 6.75 -7.16
CA HIS A 67 -8.80 6.12 -5.85
C HIS A 67 -8.12 6.84 -4.69
N VAL A 68 -6.97 7.49 -4.92
CA VAL A 68 -6.21 8.17 -3.86
C VAL A 68 -6.71 9.59 -3.64
N VAL A 69 -6.90 10.37 -4.70
CA VAL A 69 -7.51 11.71 -4.63
C VAL A 69 -9.02 11.58 -4.41
N GLY A 70 -9.67 10.64 -5.09
CA GLY A 70 -11.11 10.41 -4.94
C GLY A 70 -11.96 11.36 -5.79
N TYR A 71 -13.22 11.49 -5.37
CA TYR A 71 -14.20 12.38 -5.97
C TYR A 71 -15.04 13.07 -4.90
N SER A 72 -15.69 14.19 -5.25
CA SER A 72 -16.45 15.03 -4.32
C SER A 72 -17.97 15.03 -4.53
N VAL A 73 -18.50 14.20 -5.45
CA VAL A 73 -19.91 14.12 -5.86
C VAL A 73 -20.51 12.74 -5.57
N GLN A 74 -21.83 12.63 -5.34
CA GLN A 74 -22.50 11.35 -5.00
C GLN A 74 -21.86 10.61 -3.80
N GLY A 75 -21.51 11.39 -2.76
CA GLY A 75 -20.61 10.95 -1.69
C GLY A 75 -19.22 11.56 -1.87
N LYS A 76 -18.26 11.17 -1.02
CA LYS A 76 -16.86 11.55 -1.17
C LYS A 76 -15.97 10.34 -0.92
N SER A 77 -14.90 10.21 -1.70
CA SER A 77 -13.89 9.16 -1.56
C SER A 77 -12.49 9.76 -1.50
N GLY A 78 -11.47 8.94 -1.22
CA GLY A 78 -10.07 9.39 -1.23
C GLY A 78 -9.80 10.59 -0.32
N LEU A 79 -8.83 11.42 -0.73
CA LEU A 79 -8.47 12.68 -0.09
C LEU A 79 -9.60 13.72 -0.14
N GLU A 80 -10.46 13.72 -1.16
CA GLU A 80 -11.66 14.59 -1.20
C GLU A 80 -12.59 14.34 0.00
N SER A 81 -12.60 13.11 0.53
CA SER A 81 -13.35 12.74 1.73
C SER A 81 -12.56 13.05 3.00
N VAL A 82 -11.32 12.57 3.08
CA VAL A 82 -10.47 12.67 4.28
C VAL A 82 -10.16 14.13 4.64
N GLU A 83 -9.87 14.95 3.64
CA GLU A 83 -9.48 16.36 3.80
C GLU A 83 -10.63 17.34 3.50
N ASN A 84 -11.87 16.86 3.48
CA ASN A 84 -13.04 17.68 3.15
C ASN A 84 -13.16 18.93 4.03
N PHE A 85 -12.79 18.81 5.31
CA PHE A 85 -12.80 19.94 6.24
C PHE A 85 -11.77 21.01 5.88
N GLU A 86 -10.53 20.61 5.59
CA GLU A 86 -9.46 21.56 5.27
C GLU A 86 -9.74 22.23 3.93
N LEU A 87 -10.16 21.46 2.92
CA LEU A 87 -10.53 21.97 1.60
C LEU A 87 -11.70 22.97 1.61
N LEU A 88 -12.56 22.92 2.63
CA LEU A 88 -13.70 23.83 2.82
C LEU A 88 -13.50 24.84 3.97
N THR A 89 -12.32 24.84 4.58
CA THR A 89 -11.91 25.87 5.55
C THR A 89 -11.06 26.88 4.82
N SER A 90 -11.30 28.16 5.07
CA SER A 90 -10.47 29.23 4.52
C SER A 90 -9.65 29.83 5.64
N ASN A 91 -8.33 29.79 5.52
CA ASN A 91 -7.39 30.56 6.34
C ASN A 91 -6.87 31.81 5.58
N ALA A 92 -7.71 32.39 4.72
CA ALA A 92 -7.48 33.70 4.13
C ALA A 92 -7.32 34.80 5.20
N PHE A 93 -6.56 35.86 4.86
CA PHE A 93 -6.34 37.00 5.76
C PHE A 93 -7.67 37.63 6.20
N PHE A 94 -7.75 38.01 7.47
CA PHE A 94 -8.99 38.49 8.09
C PHE A 94 -9.66 39.67 7.34
N LEU A 95 -8.88 40.62 6.84
CA LEU A 95 -9.39 41.77 6.08
C LEU A 95 -10.00 41.36 4.73
N GLU A 96 -9.49 40.29 4.13
CA GLU A 96 -10.01 39.76 2.87
C GLU A 96 -11.30 38.99 3.08
N LYS A 97 -11.38 38.19 4.15
CA LYS A 97 -12.63 37.53 4.55
C LYS A 97 -13.76 38.54 4.78
N LEU A 98 -13.48 39.63 5.49
CA LEU A 98 -14.43 40.72 5.69
C LEU A 98 -14.84 41.35 4.36
N LYS A 99 -13.88 41.67 3.48
CA LYS A 99 -14.17 42.25 2.16
C LYS A 99 -15.05 41.32 1.32
N ASN A 100 -14.78 40.03 1.31
CA ASN A 100 -15.54 39.04 0.55
C ASN A 100 -16.96 38.88 1.11
N GLU A 101 -17.12 38.88 2.44
CA GLU A 101 -18.44 38.87 3.10
C GLU A 101 -19.26 40.12 2.76
N PHE A 102 -18.63 41.31 2.71
CA PHE A 102 -19.30 42.55 2.27
C PHE A 102 -19.64 42.57 0.77
N GLN A 103 -19.00 41.75 -0.05
CA GLN A 103 -19.21 41.65 -1.50
C GLN A 103 -20.07 40.44 -1.90
N ASP A 104 -20.61 39.69 -0.93
CA ASP A 104 -21.28 38.40 -1.15
C ASP A 104 -20.43 37.42 -2.02
N LYS A 105 -19.10 37.48 -1.89
CA LYS A 105 -18.15 36.60 -2.56
C LYS A 105 -17.72 35.48 -1.62
N LYS A 106 -17.62 34.26 -2.14
CA LYS A 106 -17.09 33.12 -1.38
C LYS A 106 -15.58 33.28 -1.14
N ASN A 107 -15.11 32.81 0.01
CA ASN A 107 -13.67 32.71 0.29
C ASN A 107 -13.07 31.48 -0.39
N ILE A 108 -11.78 31.50 -0.72
CA ILE A 108 -11.08 30.33 -1.23
C ILE A 108 -10.64 29.45 -0.06
N GLY A 109 -10.95 28.16 -0.14
CA GLY A 109 -10.54 27.15 0.82
C GLY A 109 -9.04 26.87 0.77
N ASP A 110 -8.53 26.24 1.80
CA ASP A 110 -7.13 25.90 1.90
C ASP A 110 -6.77 24.76 0.95
N ASN A 111 -5.53 24.77 0.47
CA ASN A 111 -5.00 23.73 -0.38
C ASN A 111 -4.39 22.60 0.47
N VAL A 112 -4.57 21.37 0.00
CA VAL A 112 -3.93 20.17 0.53
C VAL A 112 -2.73 19.84 -0.34
N VAL A 113 -1.53 19.92 0.22
CA VAL A 113 -0.28 19.48 -0.42
C VAL A 113 -0.02 18.05 -0.02
N THR A 114 -0.04 17.14 -0.98
CA THR A 114 0.14 15.71 -0.76
C THR A 114 1.60 15.30 -0.79
N THR A 115 1.89 14.08 -0.37
CA THR A 115 3.19 13.42 -0.52
C THR A 115 3.36 12.76 -1.88
N LEU A 116 2.28 12.67 -2.66
CA LEU A 116 2.27 12.03 -3.96
C LEU A 116 3.23 12.75 -4.91
N ASP A 117 3.88 11.97 -5.76
CA ASP A 117 4.73 12.45 -6.84
C ASP A 117 4.03 12.14 -8.16
N ALA A 118 3.66 13.17 -8.93
CA ALA A 118 2.93 12.95 -10.17
C ALA A 118 3.71 12.14 -11.21
N ASN A 119 5.03 12.30 -11.29
CA ASN A 119 5.87 11.55 -12.22
C ASN A 119 5.97 10.08 -11.80
N LEU A 120 6.12 9.81 -10.49
CA LEU A 120 6.17 8.44 -9.99
C LEU A 120 4.79 7.75 -10.08
N GLN A 121 3.70 8.49 -9.83
CA GLN A 121 2.34 7.99 -10.00
C GLN A 121 2.09 7.61 -11.47
N GLU A 122 2.47 8.47 -12.42
CA GLU A 122 2.36 8.20 -13.86
C GLU A 122 3.15 6.95 -14.25
N ALA A 123 4.42 6.86 -13.82
CA ALA A 123 5.24 5.67 -14.06
C ALA A 123 4.61 4.39 -13.49
N ALA A 124 4.02 4.43 -12.29
CA ALA A 124 3.32 3.29 -11.70
C ALA A 124 2.01 2.95 -12.45
N TYR A 125 1.29 3.96 -12.90
CA TYR A 125 0.04 3.82 -13.65
C TYR A 125 0.29 3.18 -15.02
N ASP A 126 1.27 3.68 -15.76
CA ASP A 126 1.66 3.19 -17.08
C ASP A 126 2.28 1.80 -17.00
N ALA A 127 3.14 1.55 -16.01
CA ALA A 127 3.77 0.25 -15.81
C ALA A 127 2.72 -0.84 -15.49
N LEU A 128 1.67 -0.51 -14.73
CA LEU A 128 0.55 -1.43 -14.48
C LEU A 128 -0.37 -1.54 -15.70
N GLY A 129 -0.49 -0.49 -16.52
CA GLY A 129 -1.24 -0.47 -17.76
C GLY A 129 -2.71 -0.84 -17.55
N ASN A 130 -3.19 -1.82 -18.33
CA ASN A 130 -4.57 -2.33 -18.26
C ASN A 130 -4.73 -3.53 -17.33
N TYR A 131 -3.67 -3.94 -16.63
CA TYR A 131 -3.76 -5.06 -15.71
C TYR A 131 -4.60 -4.67 -14.49
N LYS A 132 -5.55 -5.53 -14.13
CA LYS A 132 -6.28 -5.43 -12.87
C LYS A 132 -5.30 -5.66 -11.72
N GLY A 133 -5.27 -4.79 -10.73
CA GLY A 133 -4.24 -4.86 -9.69
C GLY A 133 -4.03 -3.54 -8.96
N ALA A 134 -2.88 -3.42 -8.30
CA ALA A 134 -2.51 -2.22 -7.57
C ALA A 134 -0.99 -2.08 -7.40
N VAL A 135 -0.55 -0.84 -7.26
CA VAL A 135 0.82 -0.45 -6.90
C VAL A 135 0.76 0.48 -5.70
N VAL A 136 1.59 0.23 -4.68
CA VAL A 136 1.82 1.14 -3.56
C VAL A 136 3.30 1.39 -3.45
N ALA A 137 3.72 2.65 -3.50
CA ALA A 137 5.10 3.06 -3.32
C ALA A 137 5.22 4.11 -2.21
N LEU A 138 6.18 3.94 -1.30
CA LEU A 138 6.35 4.83 -0.15
C LEU A 138 7.81 4.94 0.31
N GLU A 139 8.15 6.06 0.93
CA GLU A 139 9.46 6.32 1.53
C GLU A 139 9.53 5.67 2.92
N PRO A 140 10.44 4.71 3.16
CA PRO A 140 10.45 3.93 4.39
C PRO A 140 10.88 4.74 5.63
N SER A 141 11.76 5.73 5.45
CA SER A 141 12.31 6.55 6.54
C SER A 141 11.31 7.56 7.12
N THR A 142 10.26 7.90 6.36
CA THR A 142 9.27 8.91 6.78
C THR A 142 7.84 8.40 6.83
N GLY A 143 7.48 7.40 6.02
CA GLY A 143 6.11 6.98 5.79
C GLY A 143 5.38 7.75 4.68
N LYS A 144 6.04 8.65 3.94
CA LYS A 144 5.40 9.35 2.81
C LYS A 144 4.95 8.37 1.75
N ILE A 145 3.66 8.37 1.41
CA ILE A 145 3.16 7.58 0.28
C ILE A 145 3.39 8.41 -0.99
N LEU A 146 4.23 7.90 -1.89
CA LEU A 146 4.67 8.61 -3.09
C LEU A 146 3.81 8.27 -4.31
N ALA A 147 3.31 7.03 -4.38
CA ALA A 147 2.36 6.61 -5.40
C ALA A 147 1.39 5.55 -4.88
N MET A 148 0.14 5.60 -5.33
CA MET A 148 -0.90 4.60 -5.04
C MET A 148 -1.85 4.46 -6.24
N VAL A 149 -1.72 3.34 -6.96
CA VAL A 149 -2.51 3.02 -8.15
C VAL A 149 -3.40 1.82 -7.86
N SER A 150 -4.64 1.86 -8.36
CA SER A 150 -5.59 0.75 -8.33
C SER A 150 -6.28 0.64 -9.69
N LYS A 151 -6.40 -0.57 -10.22
CA LYS A 151 -6.97 -0.87 -11.54
C LYS A 151 -7.93 -2.07 -11.48
N PRO A 152 -9.04 -2.06 -12.24
CA PRO A 152 -9.50 -0.98 -13.10
C PRO A 152 -9.97 0.25 -12.29
N ASP A 153 -9.96 1.39 -12.95
CA ASP A 153 -10.23 2.71 -12.39
C ASP A 153 -11.44 3.38 -13.05
N PHE A 154 -11.63 4.67 -12.75
CA PHE A 154 -12.72 5.49 -13.26
C PHE A 154 -12.22 6.94 -13.36
N ASP A 155 -12.84 7.75 -14.21
CA ASP A 155 -12.55 9.18 -14.28
C ASP A 155 -13.40 9.95 -13.24
N PRO A 156 -12.78 10.59 -12.22
CA PRO A 156 -13.48 11.37 -11.21
C PRO A 156 -14.32 12.53 -11.79
N ASN A 157 -13.97 13.06 -12.96
CA ASN A 157 -14.72 14.12 -13.63
C ASN A 157 -16.09 13.64 -14.12
N SER A 158 -16.26 12.34 -14.36
CA SER A 158 -17.48 11.75 -14.95
C SER A 158 -18.41 11.09 -13.92
N VAL A 159 -18.04 11.07 -12.63
CA VAL A 159 -18.78 10.34 -11.58
C VAL A 159 -20.21 10.81 -11.42
N ALA A 160 -20.46 12.12 -11.57
CA ALA A 160 -21.80 12.69 -11.44
C ALA A 160 -22.77 12.13 -12.52
N ASP A 161 -22.27 11.96 -13.74
CA ASP A 161 -23.06 11.54 -14.89
C ASP A 161 -23.17 10.01 -14.99
N ASN A 162 -22.14 9.29 -14.54
CA ASN A 162 -22.01 7.84 -14.73
C ASN A 162 -22.16 7.01 -13.44
N TRP A 163 -22.68 7.61 -12.35
CA TRP A 163 -22.73 6.97 -11.03
C TRP A 163 -23.32 5.56 -11.03
N GLU A 164 -24.47 5.36 -11.68
CA GLU A 164 -25.16 4.07 -11.69
C GLU A 164 -24.30 2.98 -12.33
N SER A 165 -23.65 3.30 -13.46
CA SER A 165 -22.74 2.38 -14.16
C SER A 165 -21.48 2.07 -13.35
N LEU A 166 -20.88 3.07 -12.70
CA LEU A 166 -19.70 2.88 -11.85
C LEU A 166 -20.01 2.03 -10.62
N ASN A 167 -21.15 2.28 -9.99
CA ASN A 167 -21.58 1.59 -8.77
C ASN A 167 -22.06 0.15 -9.05
N SER A 168 -22.62 -0.13 -10.23
CA SER A 168 -23.04 -1.47 -10.64
C SER A 168 -21.99 -2.24 -11.45
N SER A 169 -20.77 -1.71 -11.60
CA SER A 169 -19.71 -2.33 -12.39
C SER A 169 -19.33 -3.70 -11.83
N GLU A 170 -19.39 -4.74 -12.67
CA GLU A 170 -18.94 -6.09 -12.31
C GLU A 170 -17.46 -6.12 -11.91
N ASP A 171 -16.66 -5.23 -12.49
CA ASP A 171 -15.24 -5.09 -12.19
C ASP A 171 -14.95 -4.29 -10.92
N SER A 172 -15.97 -3.77 -10.24
CA SER A 172 -15.82 -2.99 -8.99
C SER A 172 -14.79 -1.86 -9.14
N VAL A 173 -14.97 -1.00 -10.15
CA VAL A 173 -14.03 0.08 -10.50
C VAL A 173 -13.82 1.10 -9.37
N LEU A 174 -14.79 1.29 -8.48
CA LEU A 174 -14.68 2.18 -7.32
C LEU A 174 -13.85 1.60 -6.17
N LEU A 175 -13.55 0.29 -6.18
CA LEU A 175 -12.77 -0.37 -5.13
C LEU A 175 -11.30 0.07 -5.20
N ASN A 176 -10.78 0.62 -4.10
CA ASN A 176 -9.35 0.84 -3.97
C ASN A 176 -8.64 -0.47 -3.62
N ARG A 177 -8.14 -1.17 -4.63
CA ARG A 177 -7.45 -2.46 -4.47
C ARG A 177 -6.15 -2.38 -3.67
N ALA A 178 -5.50 -1.21 -3.67
CA ALA A 178 -4.28 -1.00 -2.91
C ALA A 178 -4.50 -1.18 -1.40
N THR A 179 -5.59 -0.62 -0.86
CA THR A 179 -5.87 -0.63 0.59
C THR A 179 -6.99 -1.60 0.99
N GLN A 180 -7.97 -1.84 0.12
CA GLN A 180 -9.16 -2.65 0.41
C GLN A 180 -9.10 -4.04 -0.23
N GLY A 181 -8.20 -4.28 -1.18
CA GLY A 181 -7.99 -5.60 -1.77
C GLY A 181 -7.55 -6.63 -0.72
N GLN A 182 -8.00 -7.87 -0.87
CA GLN A 182 -7.66 -8.99 0.01
C GLN A 182 -7.30 -10.18 -0.86
N TYR A 183 -6.01 -10.53 -0.86
CA TYR A 183 -5.50 -11.56 -1.75
C TYR A 183 -4.62 -12.53 -0.96
N ALA A 184 -4.54 -13.77 -1.44
CA ALA A 184 -3.52 -14.68 -0.97
C ALA A 184 -2.13 -14.05 -1.29
N PRO A 185 -1.22 -13.94 -0.32
CA PRO A 185 0.06 -13.27 -0.50
C PRO A 185 1.03 -14.05 -1.42
N GLY A 186 0.81 -15.35 -1.59
CA GLY A 186 1.73 -16.24 -2.27
C GLY A 186 3.13 -16.15 -1.65
N SER A 187 4.16 -16.38 -2.47
CA SER A 187 5.54 -16.42 -1.96
C SER A 187 6.08 -15.11 -1.37
N THR A 188 5.36 -13.98 -1.43
CA THR A 188 5.74 -12.79 -0.63
C THR A 188 5.60 -13.03 0.87
N PHE A 189 4.68 -13.89 1.29
CA PHE A 189 4.49 -14.27 2.69
C PHE A 189 5.67 -15.03 3.29
N LYS A 190 6.54 -15.62 2.44
CA LYS A 190 7.74 -16.32 2.90
C LYS A 190 8.68 -15.41 3.70
N VAL A 191 8.60 -14.09 3.53
CA VAL A 191 9.31 -13.12 4.38
C VAL A 191 8.78 -13.14 5.82
N VAL A 192 7.45 -13.26 6.00
CA VAL A 192 6.80 -13.42 7.31
C VAL A 192 7.16 -14.78 7.92
N THR A 193 7.09 -15.85 7.13
CA THR A 193 7.47 -17.21 7.56
C THR A 193 8.94 -17.28 7.95
N ALA A 194 9.83 -16.63 7.19
CA ALA A 194 11.26 -16.58 7.49
C ALA A 194 11.54 -15.87 8.81
N LEU A 195 10.87 -14.73 9.07
CA LEU A 195 10.98 -14.03 10.35
C LEU A 195 10.58 -14.94 11.52
N GLU A 196 9.45 -15.64 11.38
CA GLU A 196 8.99 -16.57 12.42
C GLU A 196 10.00 -17.70 12.64
N TYR A 197 10.50 -18.30 11.56
CA TYR A 197 11.48 -19.39 11.66
C TYR A 197 12.75 -18.94 12.40
N MET A 198 13.27 -17.75 12.09
CA MET A 198 14.43 -17.17 12.77
C MET A 198 14.19 -16.92 14.26
N ARG A 199 12.96 -16.55 14.65
CA ARG A 199 12.58 -16.29 16.04
C ARG A 199 12.48 -17.57 16.86
N GLU A 200 12.04 -18.65 16.24
CA GLU A 200 11.91 -19.94 16.91
C GLU A 200 13.22 -20.73 16.97
N HIS A 201 14.09 -20.58 15.97
CA HIS A 201 15.28 -21.41 15.80
C HIS A 201 16.54 -20.54 15.79
N SER A 202 17.25 -20.45 16.92
CA SER A 202 18.48 -19.64 17.01
C SER A 202 19.61 -20.10 16.08
N ASP A 203 19.53 -21.33 15.57
CA ASP A 203 20.48 -21.97 14.66
C ASP A 203 19.93 -22.10 13.23
N TYR A 204 18.98 -21.24 12.84
CA TYR A 204 18.36 -21.23 11.49
C TYR A 204 19.39 -21.21 10.33
N GLU A 205 20.59 -20.69 10.55
CA GLU A 205 21.68 -20.68 9.54
C GLU A 205 22.20 -22.09 9.21
N ASN A 206 21.98 -23.09 10.07
CA ASN A 206 22.33 -24.48 9.81
C ASN A 206 21.25 -25.24 9.03
N TYR A 207 20.14 -24.57 8.69
CA TYR A 207 19.04 -25.18 7.96
C TYR A 207 19.51 -25.70 6.60
N SER A 208 19.02 -26.88 6.25
CA SER A 208 19.42 -27.60 5.05
C SER A 208 18.26 -28.49 4.60
N TYR A 209 17.87 -28.37 3.33
CA TYR A 209 16.78 -29.14 2.74
C TYR A 209 17.13 -29.60 1.32
N ASN A 210 16.97 -30.89 1.04
CA ASN A 210 17.16 -31.43 -0.30
C ASN A 210 15.84 -31.37 -1.08
N CYS A 211 15.69 -30.33 -1.91
CA CYS A 211 14.52 -30.14 -2.75
C CYS A 211 14.56 -31.03 -4.00
N THR A 212 13.74 -32.07 -4.01
CA THR A 212 13.51 -32.97 -5.16
C THR A 212 12.43 -32.47 -6.12
N GLY A 213 12.00 -31.22 -5.99
CA GLY A 213 10.95 -30.59 -6.80
C GLY A 213 9.55 -30.61 -6.18
N ALA A 214 9.35 -31.38 -5.12
CA ALA A 214 8.13 -31.41 -4.32
C ALA A 214 8.44 -31.84 -2.88
N ILE A 215 7.45 -31.71 -2.01
CA ILE A 215 7.39 -32.36 -0.70
C ILE A 215 6.14 -33.24 -0.66
N GLU A 216 6.25 -34.45 -0.14
CA GLU A 216 5.11 -35.32 0.14
C GLU A 216 5.06 -35.58 1.64
N HIS A 217 3.96 -35.18 2.28
CA HIS A 217 3.77 -35.36 3.71
C HIS A 217 2.28 -35.52 4.04
N GLY A 218 1.94 -36.53 4.85
CA GLY A 218 0.56 -36.76 5.27
C GLY A 218 -0.42 -37.04 4.13
N GLY A 219 0.05 -37.59 2.99
CA GLY A 219 -0.77 -37.85 1.80
C GLY A 219 -1.06 -36.61 0.93
N LEU A 220 -0.43 -35.47 1.22
CA LEU A 220 -0.45 -34.26 0.40
C LEU A 220 0.90 -34.08 -0.29
N THR A 221 0.87 -33.75 -1.58
CA THR A 221 2.05 -33.38 -2.36
C THR A 221 1.99 -31.91 -2.71
N ILE A 222 3.05 -31.15 -2.38
CA ILE A 222 3.18 -29.75 -2.79
C ILE A 222 4.41 -29.57 -3.66
N HIS A 223 4.20 -29.00 -4.83
CA HIS A 223 5.21 -28.84 -5.87
C HIS A 223 5.91 -27.48 -5.78
N CYS A 224 7.19 -27.46 -6.14
CA CYS A 224 7.86 -26.24 -6.54
C CYS A 224 7.33 -25.76 -7.89
N PHE A 225 7.48 -24.46 -8.17
CA PHE A 225 7.06 -23.89 -9.45
C PHE A 225 7.67 -24.67 -10.62
N ASN A 226 6.84 -25.04 -11.61
CA ASN A 226 7.21 -25.90 -12.74
C ASN A 226 7.91 -27.22 -12.36
N ASN A 227 7.66 -27.76 -11.17
CA ASN A 227 8.34 -28.96 -10.64
C ASN A 227 9.87 -28.83 -10.59
N HIS A 228 10.39 -27.60 -10.46
CA HIS A 228 11.83 -27.37 -10.52
C HIS A 228 12.56 -27.99 -9.32
N VAL A 229 13.59 -28.77 -9.61
CA VAL A 229 14.47 -29.43 -8.63
C VAL A 229 15.60 -28.48 -8.27
N HIS A 230 15.53 -27.85 -7.10
CA HIS A 230 16.58 -26.94 -6.62
C HIS A 230 17.81 -27.69 -6.06
N GLY A 231 17.68 -28.97 -5.73
CA GLY A 231 18.73 -29.73 -5.06
C GLY A 231 18.87 -29.33 -3.60
N GLN A 232 20.10 -29.39 -3.08
CA GLN A 232 20.39 -29.01 -1.71
C GLN A 232 20.32 -27.47 -1.57
N VAL A 233 19.39 -26.99 -0.75
CA VAL A 233 19.24 -25.56 -0.43
C VAL A 233 19.47 -25.34 1.05
N ASP A 234 20.12 -24.22 1.40
CA ASP A 234 20.13 -23.68 2.75
C ASP A 234 18.96 -22.73 2.97
N PHE A 235 18.95 -21.98 4.08
CA PHE A 235 17.87 -21.03 4.37
C PHE A 235 17.83 -19.84 3.38
N ALA A 236 18.98 -19.29 3.01
CA ALA A 236 19.09 -18.17 2.07
C ALA A 236 18.62 -18.60 0.67
N ASP A 237 19.10 -19.74 0.19
CA ASP A 237 18.73 -20.31 -1.11
C ASP A 237 17.24 -20.68 -1.16
N SER A 238 16.68 -21.15 -0.04
CA SER A 238 15.24 -21.41 0.06
C SER A 238 14.41 -20.15 -0.21
N ILE A 239 14.88 -18.99 0.25
CA ILE A 239 14.23 -17.69 0.03
C ILE A 239 14.50 -17.18 -1.39
N ALA A 240 15.77 -17.19 -1.82
CA ALA A 240 16.23 -16.69 -3.11
C ALA A 240 15.55 -17.40 -4.28
N TYR A 241 15.54 -18.74 -4.28
CA TYR A 241 14.84 -19.55 -5.28
C TYR A 241 13.35 -19.70 -5.01
N SER A 242 12.87 -19.20 -3.87
CA SER A 242 11.46 -19.27 -3.48
C SER A 242 10.95 -20.72 -3.41
N CYS A 243 11.76 -21.65 -2.88
CA CYS A 243 11.48 -23.08 -2.86
C CYS A 243 10.23 -23.43 -2.02
N ASN A 244 9.14 -23.87 -2.66
CA ASN A 244 7.90 -24.24 -1.95
C ASN A 244 8.09 -25.46 -1.05
N ALA A 245 8.82 -26.47 -1.51
CA ALA A 245 9.06 -27.69 -0.74
C ALA A 245 9.82 -27.39 0.56
N SER A 246 10.86 -26.56 0.49
CA SER A 246 11.62 -26.11 1.66
C SER A 246 10.76 -25.28 2.63
N PHE A 247 9.99 -24.31 2.13
CA PHE A 247 9.10 -23.50 2.98
C PHE A 247 7.94 -24.31 3.58
N SER A 248 7.48 -25.36 2.90
CA SER A 248 6.52 -26.31 3.46
C SER A 248 7.12 -27.06 4.63
N ASN A 249 8.35 -27.57 4.47
CA ASN A 249 9.09 -28.26 5.52
C ASN A 249 9.32 -27.36 6.74
N ILE A 250 9.72 -26.09 6.52
CA ILE A 250 9.78 -25.07 7.57
C ILE A 250 8.41 -24.93 8.24
N GLY A 251 7.32 -24.82 7.47
CA GLY A 251 5.96 -24.71 8.01
C GLY A 251 5.56 -25.86 8.95
N LEU A 252 6.06 -27.07 8.73
CA LEU A 252 5.81 -28.22 9.60
C LEU A 252 6.51 -28.10 10.96
N SER A 253 7.63 -27.39 11.04
CA SER A 253 8.40 -27.22 12.28
C SER A 253 7.92 -26.07 13.16
N LEU A 254 7.15 -25.12 12.61
CA LEU A 254 6.73 -23.91 13.35
C LEU A 254 5.67 -24.18 14.42
N ASP A 255 5.78 -23.51 15.57
CA ASP A 255 4.68 -23.44 16.53
C ASP A 255 3.60 -22.47 16.01
N VAL A 256 2.38 -23.01 15.84
CA VAL A 256 1.27 -22.22 15.29
C VAL A 256 0.90 -21.03 16.19
N GLY A 257 1.09 -21.14 17.51
CA GLY A 257 0.83 -20.04 18.45
C GLY A 257 1.79 -18.88 18.23
N LYS A 258 3.10 -19.17 18.21
CA LYS A 258 4.14 -18.16 17.96
C LYS A 258 4.04 -17.56 16.56
N PHE A 259 3.73 -18.37 15.54
CA PHE A 259 3.53 -17.84 14.19
C PHE A 259 2.35 -16.86 14.11
N ARG A 260 1.27 -17.11 14.86
CA ARG A 260 0.16 -16.16 14.99
C ARG A 260 0.58 -14.88 15.71
N ASP A 261 1.44 -14.99 16.72
CA ASP A 261 1.95 -13.83 17.47
C ASP A 261 2.86 -12.97 16.58
N THR A 262 3.78 -13.57 15.82
CA THR A 262 4.59 -12.86 14.81
C THR A 262 3.73 -12.22 13.72
N ALA A 263 2.72 -12.95 13.20
CA ALA A 263 1.80 -12.36 12.23
C ALA A 263 1.06 -11.14 12.82
N LYS A 264 0.65 -11.20 14.10
CA LYS A 264 -0.01 -10.08 14.79
C LYS A 264 0.92 -8.90 15.04
N GLU A 265 2.19 -9.15 15.40
CA GLU A 265 3.22 -8.11 15.50
C GLU A 265 3.47 -7.43 14.15
N LEU A 266 3.37 -8.19 13.07
CA LEU A 266 3.35 -7.71 11.69
C LEU A 266 1.96 -7.20 11.24
N LEU A 267 1.09 -6.82 12.18
CA LEU A 267 -0.21 -6.17 11.98
C LEU A 267 -1.31 -7.01 11.31
N PHE A 268 -1.12 -8.32 11.10
CA PHE A 268 -2.25 -9.19 10.75
C PHE A 268 -3.29 -9.22 11.87
N ASP A 269 -4.57 -9.33 11.50
CA ASP A 269 -5.73 -9.26 12.40
C ASP A 269 -5.85 -7.95 13.22
N SER A 270 -5.00 -6.94 12.95
CA SER A 270 -4.89 -5.69 13.70
C SER A 270 -5.30 -4.46 12.88
N LYS A 271 -5.43 -3.29 13.53
CA LYS A 271 -5.73 -2.02 12.85
C LYS A 271 -4.50 -1.59 12.04
N LEU A 272 -4.68 -1.25 10.76
CA LEU A 272 -3.61 -0.68 9.94
C LEU A 272 -3.56 0.86 10.09
N PRO A 273 -2.37 1.47 10.09
CA PRO A 273 -2.21 2.92 10.17
C PRO A 273 -2.47 3.60 8.82
N SER A 274 -3.74 3.62 8.37
CA SER A 274 -4.16 4.21 7.09
C SER A 274 -5.07 5.41 7.26
N GLU A 275 -4.87 6.45 6.44
CA GLU A 275 -5.77 7.60 6.30
C GLU A 275 -6.99 7.27 5.41
N LEU A 276 -6.79 6.40 4.42
CA LEU A 276 -7.84 5.92 3.54
C LEU A 276 -8.59 4.71 4.14
N PRO A 277 -9.85 4.46 3.73
CA PRO A 277 -10.52 3.20 4.02
C PRO A 277 -9.70 2.00 3.58
N TYR A 278 -9.67 0.95 4.39
CA TYR A 278 -8.89 -0.25 4.15
C TYR A 278 -9.61 -1.49 4.65
N SER A 279 -9.20 -2.64 4.12
CA SER A 279 -9.64 -3.96 4.57
C SER A 279 -8.58 -4.58 5.47
N LYS A 280 -9.02 -5.10 6.62
CA LYS A 280 -8.11 -5.72 7.60
C LYS A 280 -7.60 -7.07 7.10
N SER A 281 -6.29 -7.19 6.92
CA SER A 281 -5.64 -8.46 6.57
C SER A 281 -5.79 -9.52 7.67
N ARG A 282 -5.84 -10.78 7.26
CA ARG A 282 -6.20 -11.91 8.12
C ARG A 282 -5.12 -12.98 8.10
N PHE A 283 -4.71 -13.46 9.27
CA PHE A 283 -3.90 -14.66 9.42
C PHE A 283 -4.74 -15.79 10.01
N THR A 284 -4.99 -16.83 9.23
CA THR A 284 -6.08 -17.78 9.49
C THR A 284 -5.66 -19.10 10.10
N LEU A 285 -4.36 -19.39 10.18
CA LEU A 285 -3.85 -20.64 10.75
C LEU A 285 -4.20 -20.75 12.24
N LYS A 286 -4.84 -21.84 12.66
CA LYS A 286 -5.33 -22.06 14.03
C LYS A 286 -4.58 -23.18 14.73
N LYS A 287 -4.55 -23.15 16.06
CA LYS A 287 -4.04 -24.26 16.86
C LYS A 287 -4.81 -25.54 16.51
N GLY A 288 -4.10 -26.61 16.17
CA GLY A 288 -4.68 -27.87 15.68
C GLY A 288 -4.92 -27.94 14.16
N ALA A 289 -4.44 -26.94 13.40
CA ALA A 289 -4.41 -27.02 11.94
C ALA A 289 -3.67 -28.29 11.47
N SER A 290 -4.17 -28.86 10.38
CA SER A 290 -3.54 -30.00 9.70
C SER A 290 -2.16 -29.63 9.17
N ASP A 291 -1.32 -30.62 8.96
CA ASP A 291 0.01 -30.42 8.38
C ASP A 291 -0.07 -29.79 6.97
N GLY A 292 -1.10 -30.12 6.19
CA GLY A 292 -1.36 -29.48 4.91
C GLY A 292 -1.64 -27.98 5.04
N GLU A 293 -2.46 -27.56 6.00
CA GLU A 293 -2.72 -26.14 6.26
C GLU A 293 -1.46 -25.39 6.70
N LYS A 294 -0.60 -26.01 7.52
CA LYS A 294 0.69 -25.42 7.93
C LYS A 294 1.61 -25.22 6.74
N MET A 295 1.81 -26.27 5.93
CA MET A 295 2.67 -26.21 4.74
C MET A 295 2.20 -25.15 3.75
N MET A 296 0.90 -25.12 3.44
CA MET A 296 0.31 -24.14 2.52
C MET A 296 0.44 -22.72 3.05
N THR A 297 0.13 -22.49 4.33
CA THR A 297 0.25 -21.17 4.94
C THR A 297 1.70 -20.67 4.92
N ALA A 298 2.66 -21.53 5.23
CA ALA A 298 4.08 -21.18 5.29
C ALA A 298 4.65 -20.70 3.94
N MET A 299 4.12 -21.19 2.81
CA MET A 299 4.48 -20.67 1.48
C MET A 299 3.58 -19.53 0.97
N GLY A 300 2.61 -19.10 1.79
CA GLY A 300 1.66 -18.02 1.49
C GLY A 300 0.44 -18.42 0.67
N GLN A 301 0.13 -19.71 0.62
CA GLN A 301 -1.11 -20.26 0.07
C GLN A 301 -2.12 -20.56 1.20
N GLY A 302 -3.36 -20.86 0.81
CA GLY A 302 -4.44 -21.15 1.77
C GLY A 302 -5.33 -19.94 2.03
N GLN A 303 -5.73 -19.73 3.28
CA GLN A 303 -6.79 -18.77 3.65
C GLN A 303 -6.28 -17.41 4.15
N THR A 304 -4.98 -17.25 4.35
CA THR A 304 -4.38 -15.96 4.75
C THR A 304 -4.57 -14.94 3.64
N GLN A 305 -5.08 -13.76 3.98
CA GLN A 305 -5.37 -12.69 3.05
C GLN A 305 -4.68 -11.40 3.47
N VAL A 306 -4.11 -10.69 2.50
CA VAL A 306 -3.38 -9.43 2.72
C VAL A 306 -3.68 -8.41 1.62
N SER A 307 -3.56 -7.12 1.96
CA SER A 307 -3.63 -6.03 0.97
C SER A 307 -2.23 -5.63 0.51
N PRO A 308 -2.08 -5.08 -0.72
CA PRO A 308 -0.81 -4.53 -1.20
C PRO A 308 -0.25 -3.44 -0.28
N TYR A 309 -1.13 -2.59 0.25
CA TYR A 309 -0.77 -1.59 1.23
C TYR A 309 -0.11 -2.21 2.47
N HIS A 310 -0.70 -3.27 3.03
CA HIS A 310 -0.15 -3.92 4.22
C HIS A 310 1.21 -4.59 3.93
N MET A 311 1.37 -5.23 2.77
CA MET A 311 2.67 -5.78 2.36
C MET A 311 3.73 -4.69 2.16
N ALA A 312 3.35 -3.49 1.68
CA ALA A 312 4.25 -2.34 1.64
C ALA A 312 4.65 -1.86 3.05
N LEU A 313 3.77 -1.93 4.05
CA LEU A 313 4.10 -1.60 5.45
C LEU A 313 5.14 -2.55 6.04
N ILE A 314 4.95 -3.86 5.85
CA ILE A 314 5.91 -4.87 6.32
C ILE A 314 7.27 -4.65 5.65
N THR A 315 7.27 -4.43 4.34
CA THR A 315 8.49 -4.17 3.56
C THR A 315 9.18 -2.87 4.00
N SER A 316 8.40 -1.84 4.32
CA SER A 316 8.89 -0.57 4.87
C SER A 316 9.54 -0.73 6.22
N ALA A 317 8.97 -1.54 7.11
CA ALA A 317 9.61 -1.86 8.38
C ALA A 317 10.94 -2.59 8.16
N ILE A 318 11.03 -3.55 7.23
CA ILE A 318 12.30 -4.23 6.89
C ILE A 318 13.33 -3.23 6.38
N ALA A 319 12.93 -2.37 5.44
CA ALA A 319 13.79 -1.33 4.87
C ALA A 319 14.30 -0.33 5.93
N ASN A 320 13.47 -0.02 6.92
CA ASN A 320 13.75 0.95 7.98
C ASN A 320 14.19 0.29 9.31
N GLY A 321 14.97 -0.78 9.23
CA GLY A 321 15.62 -1.39 10.40
C GLY A 321 14.64 -1.93 11.46
N GLY A 322 13.47 -2.36 11.03
CA GLY A 322 12.39 -2.93 11.84
C GLY A 322 11.36 -1.93 12.37
N THR A 323 11.55 -0.63 12.11
CA THR A 323 10.63 0.43 12.54
C THR A 323 9.64 0.78 11.43
N LEU A 324 8.34 0.68 11.71
CA LEU A 324 7.30 1.18 10.83
C LEU A 324 7.03 2.66 11.12
N MET A 325 7.28 3.52 10.14
CA MET A 325 6.81 4.90 10.14
C MET A 325 5.32 4.93 9.81
N LYS A 326 4.58 5.84 10.45
CA LYS A 326 3.15 6.06 10.21
C LYS A 326 2.99 6.60 8.79
N PRO A 327 2.34 5.86 7.88
CA PRO A 327 2.15 6.32 6.53
C PRO A 327 1.18 7.49 6.46
N TYR A 328 1.44 8.43 5.55
CA TYR A 328 0.57 9.58 5.32
C TYR A 328 0.60 10.02 3.85
N LEU A 329 -0.51 10.59 3.39
CA LEU A 329 -0.70 11.15 2.05
C LEU A 329 -0.63 12.67 2.02
N VAL A 330 -0.82 13.36 3.14
CA VAL A 330 -0.85 14.81 3.21
C VAL A 330 0.43 15.34 3.84
N GLN A 331 1.26 16.07 3.09
CA GLN A 331 2.44 16.72 3.63
C GLN A 331 2.06 17.97 4.44
N ALA A 332 1.20 18.83 3.88
CA ALA A 332 0.84 20.09 4.50
C ALA A 332 -0.52 20.60 4.04
N VAL A 333 -1.14 21.44 4.86
CA VAL A 333 -2.27 22.31 4.49
C VAL A 333 -1.73 23.72 4.33
N THR A 334 -2.03 24.37 3.22
CA THR A 334 -1.62 25.76 2.94
C THR A 334 -2.83 26.61 2.65
N ASN A 335 -2.81 27.90 2.97
CA ASN A 335 -3.89 28.79 2.54
C ASN A 335 -3.83 29.00 1.02
N TYR A 336 -4.84 29.68 0.46
CA TYR A 336 -4.91 29.95 -0.98
C TYR A 336 -3.68 30.69 -1.55
N GLY A 337 -2.95 31.45 -0.71
CA GLY A 337 -1.75 32.19 -1.06
C GLY A 337 -0.44 31.39 -0.86
N GLY A 338 -0.51 30.12 -0.47
CA GLY A 338 0.64 29.23 -0.29
C GLY A 338 1.32 29.31 1.08
N THR A 339 0.75 30.04 2.05
CA THR A 339 1.29 30.05 3.42
C THR A 339 0.89 28.76 4.14
N VAL A 340 1.86 28.08 4.76
CA VAL A 340 1.62 26.85 5.52
C VAL A 340 0.73 27.13 6.75
N VAL A 341 -0.34 26.37 6.87
CA VAL A 341 -1.32 26.40 7.97
C VAL A 341 -1.08 25.25 8.94
N ASP A 342 -0.84 24.05 8.40
CA ASP A 342 -0.56 22.82 9.14
C ASP A 342 0.44 21.97 8.34
N GLU A 343 1.28 21.20 9.02
CA GLU A 343 2.29 20.35 8.36
C GLU A 343 2.47 19.04 9.13
N ASN A 344 2.35 17.93 8.41
CA ASN A 344 2.59 16.61 8.96
C ASN A 344 4.10 16.35 9.09
N LYS A 345 4.47 15.77 10.23
CA LYS A 345 5.84 15.35 10.52
C LYS A 345 5.90 13.83 10.55
N PRO A 346 7.02 13.22 10.11
CA PRO A 346 7.20 11.78 10.24
C PRO A 346 7.04 11.32 11.70
N GLU A 347 6.15 10.34 11.91
CA GLU A 347 5.88 9.77 13.22
C GLU A 347 6.10 8.26 13.18
N LYS A 348 6.58 7.69 14.28
CA LYS A 348 6.70 6.24 14.41
C LYS A 348 5.32 5.62 14.69
N ALA A 349 4.89 4.67 13.88
CA ALA A 349 3.69 3.87 14.15
C ALA A 349 4.00 2.70 15.11
N GLY A 350 5.19 2.10 15.00
CA GLY A 350 5.59 0.99 15.86
C GLY A 350 6.94 0.39 15.45
N THR A 351 7.38 -0.61 16.21
CA THR A 351 8.49 -1.49 15.83
C THR A 351 7.91 -2.87 15.59
N LEU A 352 8.06 -3.40 14.37
CA LEU A 352 7.50 -4.69 13.99
C LEU A 352 8.50 -5.85 14.15
N MET A 353 9.79 -5.53 14.09
CA MET A 353 10.90 -6.47 14.22
C MET A 353 12.15 -5.76 14.73
N THR A 354 13.13 -6.51 15.21
CA THR A 354 14.42 -5.96 15.62
C THR A 354 15.25 -5.52 14.41
N SER A 355 16.25 -4.68 14.63
CA SER A 355 17.17 -4.26 13.57
C SER A 355 17.96 -5.43 12.98
N GLY A 356 18.31 -6.44 13.79
CA GLY A 356 18.99 -7.65 13.34
C GLY A 356 18.10 -8.52 12.45
N GLU A 357 16.85 -8.72 12.85
CA GLU A 357 15.83 -9.41 12.03
C GLU A 357 15.63 -8.70 10.69
N ALA A 358 15.44 -7.37 10.71
CA ALA A 358 15.27 -6.57 9.50
C ALA A 358 16.50 -6.64 8.58
N ALA A 359 17.71 -6.55 9.14
CA ALA A 359 18.94 -6.65 8.36
C ALA A 359 19.07 -8.01 7.66
N LYS A 360 18.71 -9.10 8.34
CA LYS A 360 18.82 -10.45 7.78
C LYS A 360 17.75 -10.74 6.74
N LEU A 361 16.51 -10.29 6.96
CA LEU A 361 15.47 -10.35 5.93
C LEU A 361 15.85 -9.52 4.70
N LYS A 362 16.45 -8.35 4.89
CA LYS A 362 16.94 -7.51 3.79
C LYS A 362 18.04 -8.22 2.99
N GLU A 363 18.98 -8.88 3.66
CA GLU A 363 20.02 -9.72 3.03
C GLU A 363 19.38 -10.81 2.16
N TYR A 364 18.45 -11.60 2.70
CA TYR A 364 17.76 -12.63 1.92
C TYR A 364 16.93 -12.07 0.76
N MET A 365 16.31 -10.91 0.94
CA MET A 365 15.60 -10.22 -0.15
C MET A 365 16.57 -9.69 -1.22
N THR A 366 17.80 -9.34 -0.86
CA THR A 366 18.87 -9.00 -1.81
C THR A 366 19.29 -10.23 -2.61
N ASP A 367 19.42 -11.41 -1.99
CA ASP A 367 19.77 -12.65 -2.67
C ASP A 367 18.74 -13.06 -3.74
N VAL A 368 17.44 -12.83 -3.45
CA VAL A 368 16.35 -13.00 -4.43
C VAL A 368 16.58 -12.16 -5.69
N VAL A 369 17.16 -10.96 -5.56
CA VAL A 369 17.51 -10.08 -6.68
C VAL A 369 18.85 -10.47 -7.30
N GLN A 370 19.86 -10.85 -6.53
CA GLN A 370 21.18 -11.12 -7.09
C GLN A 370 21.21 -12.39 -7.94
N TYR A 371 20.59 -13.46 -7.46
CA TYR A 371 20.65 -14.78 -8.12
C TYR A 371 19.33 -15.55 -8.09
N GLY A 372 18.29 -15.00 -7.46
CA GLY A 372 16.99 -15.65 -7.31
C GLY A 372 15.91 -15.22 -8.31
N THR A 373 14.67 -15.29 -7.86
CA THR A 373 13.48 -15.09 -8.70
C THR A 373 13.24 -13.64 -9.16
N ALA A 374 13.94 -12.66 -8.60
CA ALA A 374 13.85 -11.23 -8.97
C ALA A 374 15.09 -10.72 -9.72
N SER A 375 15.87 -11.61 -10.33
CA SER A 375 17.13 -11.28 -11.03
C SER A 375 17.02 -10.27 -12.18
N VAL A 376 15.81 -9.98 -12.66
CA VAL A 376 15.55 -8.88 -13.60
C VAL A 376 15.88 -7.49 -13.00
N LEU A 377 15.95 -7.39 -11.67
CA LEU A 377 16.38 -6.19 -10.93
C LEU A 377 17.89 -6.17 -10.63
N SER A 378 18.63 -7.20 -11.04
CA SER A 378 20.09 -7.23 -10.90
C SER A 378 20.76 -6.34 -11.96
N GLY A 379 21.92 -5.80 -11.61
CA GLY A 379 22.74 -4.99 -12.53
C GLY A 379 22.14 -3.65 -12.96
N GLN A 380 21.12 -3.15 -12.24
CA GLN A 380 20.53 -1.83 -12.50
C GLN A 380 21.45 -0.71 -11.98
N GLY A 381 21.14 0.54 -12.34
CA GLY A 381 21.84 1.73 -11.83
C GLY A 381 21.63 1.99 -10.33
N TYR A 382 20.79 1.20 -9.68
CA TYR A 382 20.48 1.19 -8.27
C TYR A 382 20.59 -0.24 -7.71
N THR A 383 20.82 -0.38 -6.41
CA THR A 383 20.70 -1.67 -5.73
C THR A 383 19.23 -1.93 -5.38
N ALA A 384 18.81 -3.20 -5.39
CA ALA A 384 17.45 -3.59 -5.04
C ALA A 384 17.43 -4.86 -4.19
N ALA A 385 16.39 -4.98 -3.38
CA ALA A 385 16.05 -6.18 -2.61
C ALA A 385 14.55 -6.41 -2.71
N GLY A 386 14.10 -7.66 -2.82
CA GLY A 386 12.68 -7.93 -2.95
C GLY A 386 12.29 -9.40 -2.82
N LYS A 387 10.99 -9.66 -3.00
CA LYS A 387 10.44 -11.01 -3.07
C LYS A 387 9.32 -11.05 -4.10
N THR A 388 9.45 -11.94 -5.07
CA THR A 388 8.35 -12.28 -5.98
C THR A 388 7.34 -13.20 -5.30
N GLY A 389 6.09 -13.13 -5.73
CA GLY A 389 5.03 -14.05 -5.33
C GLY A 389 4.16 -14.46 -6.51
N THR A 390 3.69 -15.69 -6.43
CA THR A 390 2.61 -16.23 -7.24
C THR A 390 1.61 -16.85 -6.28
N ALA A 391 0.33 -16.52 -6.40
CA ALA A 391 -0.74 -17.09 -5.59
C ALA A 391 -1.82 -17.67 -6.51
N GLU A 392 -2.27 -18.89 -6.23
CA GLU A 392 -3.18 -19.61 -7.11
C GLU A 392 -4.56 -18.95 -7.08
N TYR A 393 -5.14 -18.63 -8.23
CA TYR A 393 -6.45 -17.99 -8.32
C TYR A 393 -7.48 -18.92 -8.98
N SER A 394 -8.45 -19.38 -8.18
CA SER A 394 -9.59 -20.22 -8.57
C SER A 394 -9.26 -21.67 -8.99
N SER A 395 -10.30 -22.51 -9.00
CA SER A 395 -10.27 -23.94 -9.34
C SER A 395 -9.80 -24.25 -10.77
N ASP A 396 -9.76 -23.25 -11.65
CA ASP A 396 -9.45 -23.42 -13.08
C ASP A 396 -7.95 -23.45 -13.41
N LYS A 397 -7.05 -23.31 -12.42
CA LYS A 397 -5.58 -23.54 -12.53
C LYS A 397 -4.81 -22.76 -13.61
N GLU A 398 -5.47 -21.88 -14.38
CA GLU A 398 -4.86 -21.18 -15.52
C GLU A 398 -4.49 -19.72 -15.23
N LYS A 399 -4.87 -19.17 -14.06
CA LYS A 399 -4.59 -17.77 -13.71
C LYS A 399 -4.13 -17.68 -12.27
N ASP A 400 -3.06 -16.92 -12.05
CA ASP A 400 -2.48 -16.69 -10.74
C ASP A 400 -2.38 -15.19 -10.45
N HIS A 401 -2.41 -14.79 -9.18
CA HIS A 401 -1.99 -13.45 -8.80
C HIS A 401 -0.47 -13.34 -8.87
N SER A 402 0.04 -12.36 -9.61
CA SER A 402 1.46 -12.00 -9.61
C SER A 402 1.71 -10.93 -8.56
N TRP A 403 2.68 -11.17 -7.70
CA TRP A 403 3.07 -10.29 -6.61
C TRP A 403 4.55 -9.92 -6.68
N PHE A 404 4.86 -8.71 -6.23
CA PHE A 404 6.21 -8.32 -5.89
C PHE A 404 6.17 -7.34 -4.71
N ILE A 405 7.08 -7.55 -3.77
CA ILE A 405 7.43 -6.55 -2.74
C ILE A 405 8.92 -6.28 -2.83
N GLY A 406 9.34 -5.04 -2.61
CA GLY A 406 10.77 -4.73 -2.63
C GLY A 406 11.10 -3.31 -2.23
N MET A 407 12.40 -3.04 -2.28
CA MET A 407 13.00 -1.76 -1.97
C MET A 407 14.21 -1.49 -2.86
N THR A 408 14.58 -0.23 -2.98
CA THR A 408 15.80 0.23 -3.66
C THR A 408 16.79 0.81 -2.69
N ASN A 409 18.03 1.03 -3.15
CA ASN A 409 19.15 1.55 -2.38
C ASN A 409 19.37 0.78 -1.07
N VAL A 410 19.64 -0.52 -1.17
CA VAL A 410 19.63 -1.50 -0.05
C VAL A 410 20.36 -1.03 1.20
N ASP A 411 21.48 -0.31 1.06
CA ASP A 411 22.25 0.21 2.19
C ASP A 411 21.54 1.37 2.91
N ASN A 412 20.85 2.24 2.16
CA ASN A 412 20.04 3.34 2.67
C ASN A 412 18.71 3.45 1.91
N PRO A 413 17.72 2.59 2.23
CA PRO A 413 16.52 2.49 1.41
C PRO A 413 15.71 3.77 1.36
N ASP A 414 15.35 4.18 0.14
CA ASP A 414 14.65 5.43 -0.16
C ASP A 414 13.26 5.20 -0.77
N LEU A 415 13.03 4.04 -1.39
CA LEU A 415 11.76 3.66 -1.96
C LEU A 415 11.43 2.21 -1.63
N VAL A 416 10.20 1.98 -1.16
CA VAL A 416 9.58 0.67 -0.99
C VAL A 416 8.39 0.57 -1.92
N ILE A 417 8.18 -0.61 -2.51
CA ILE A 417 7.05 -0.88 -3.39
C ILE A 417 6.37 -2.21 -3.06
N SER A 418 5.05 -2.25 -3.21
CA SER A 418 4.26 -3.47 -3.31
C SER A 418 3.40 -3.42 -4.56
N VAL A 419 3.45 -4.48 -5.37
CA VAL A 419 2.71 -4.62 -6.61
C VAL A 419 1.92 -5.93 -6.60
N ILE A 420 0.65 -5.85 -7.00
CA ILE A 420 -0.15 -7.02 -7.34
C ILE A 420 -0.76 -6.86 -8.75
N ILE A 421 -0.75 -7.94 -9.51
CA ILE A 421 -1.53 -8.12 -10.73
C ILE A 421 -2.48 -9.29 -10.52
N GLU A 422 -3.78 -9.03 -10.58
CA GLU A 422 -4.83 -10.03 -10.48
C GLU A 422 -4.89 -10.90 -11.74
N ALA A 423 -5.19 -12.19 -11.54
CA ALA A 423 -5.41 -13.18 -12.60
C ALA A 423 -4.44 -13.09 -13.80
N SER A 424 -3.14 -12.96 -13.52
CA SER A 424 -2.07 -13.02 -14.52
C SER A 424 -2.03 -14.41 -15.15
N ASP A 425 -1.85 -14.43 -16.47
CA ASP A 425 -1.63 -15.64 -17.28
C ASP A 425 -0.15 -16.09 -17.26
N GLY A 426 0.66 -15.52 -16.36
CA GLY A 426 2.09 -15.76 -16.24
C GLY A 426 2.95 -14.88 -17.16
N SER A 427 2.37 -14.19 -18.14
CA SER A 427 3.08 -13.22 -18.99
C SER A 427 3.33 -11.89 -18.25
N ALA A 428 2.35 -11.46 -17.45
CA ALA A 428 2.43 -10.24 -16.66
C ALA A 428 3.07 -10.51 -15.30
N LYS A 429 4.25 -9.95 -15.07
CA LYS A 429 5.00 -10.11 -13.81
C LYS A 429 5.06 -8.81 -13.02
N ALA A 430 4.59 -8.84 -11.78
CA ALA A 430 4.61 -7.70 -10.86
C ALA A 430 6.02 -7.12 -10.64
N VAL A 431 7.07 -7.96 -10.71
CA VAL A 431 8.47 -7.48 -10.62
C VAL A 431 8.87 -6.60 -11.82
N ASN A 432 8.31 -6.81 -13.00
CA ASN A 432 8.59 -5.96 -14.17
C ASN A 432 7.90 -4.60 -14.06
N VAL A 433 6.72 -4.55 -13.44
CA VAL A 433 6.05 -3.29 -13.08
C VAL A 433 6.91 -2.54 -12.07
N ALA A 434 7.36 -3.21 -11.02
CA ALA A 434 8.24 -2.60 -10.02
C ALA A 434 9.55 -2.08 -10.62
N LYS A 435 10.16 -2.83 -11.53
CA LYS A 435 11.35 -2.38 -12.27
C LYS A 435 11.10 -1.05 -12.99
N GLN A 436 10.01 -0.92 -13.74
CA GLN A 436 9.69 0.31 -14.46
C GLN A 436 9.50 1.50 -13.51
N VAL A 437 8.86 1.28 -12.36
CA VAL A 437 8.70 2.30 -11.32
C VAL A 437 10.05 2.71 -10.72
N PHE A 438 10.92 1.74 -10.42
CA PHE A 438 12.26 2.02 -9.91
C PHE A 438 13.13 2.75 -10.94
N ASP A 439 13.10 2.32 -12.20
CA ASP A 439 13.83 2.99 -13.29
C ASP A 439 13.35 4.44 -13.44
N ALA A 440 12.03 4.68 -13.39
CA ALA A 440 11.48 6.02 -13.43
C ALA A 440 11.85 6.87 -12.20
N TYR A 441 12.00 6.27 -11.01
CA TYR A 441 12.42 6.98 -9.81
C TYR A 441 13.87 7.49 -9.89
N TYR A 442 14.77 6.72 -10.52
CA TYR A 442 16.20 7.06 -10.61
C TYR A 442 16.62 7.76 -11.91
N ASN A 443 15.76 7.80 -12.93
CA ASN A 443 16.02 8.50 -14.19
C ASN A 443 15.41 9.93 -14.23
N GLN A 444 14.95 10.46 -13.09
CA GLN A 444 14.36 11.80 -12.95
C GLN A 444 15.38 12.93 -13.01
#